data_AF-A0A7K2M8A3-F1
#
_entry.id   AF-A0A7K2M8A3-F1
#
_cell.length_a   1.000
_cell.length_b   1.000
_cell.length_c   1.000
_cell.angle_alpha   90.00
_cell.angle_beta   90.00
_cell.angle_gamma   90.00
#
_symmetry.space_group_name_H-M   'P 1'
#
loop_
_entity.id
_entity.type
_entity.pdbx_description
1 polymer ?
#
loop_
_entity_poly.entity_id
_entity_poly.type
_entity_poly.pdbx_seq_one_letter_code
_entity_poly.pdbx_strand_id
1 'polypeptide(L)'
;TQKASADGFTVDVSRSVIEGQAITDDTRALAAEAAEPGADPATLAARGRAVALRAMKYFGSWRKDAAAQALSGTDADVIEYLRTGWDKAVADETRQQVADLATDSPYEAVRTAAAEALNGTDQQIRDFYTTGRHQAANADYRVAVTKLANDGGPGVKEGAKKALADGGTQTLLDFLDKGQYEARQADERVAATQQYNAGGPEVRSAAKIALAAPADQLHQFVEAGQFMAARKDALADTHVAQMQRLIAEGQEIAATARKNSALAAQAAAEAHHASADADKAKKDAEQSARDAAGYAADADAAADRAETSAQQAKASATTARA
;
A
#
# COMPACT_ATOMS: atom_id res chain seq x y z
N THR A 1 15.38 -9.28 -2.13
CA THR A 1 14.34 -8.28 -2.46
C THR A 1 13.29 -8.30 -1.35
N GLN A 2 12.66 -7.17 -1.01
CA GLN A 2 11.60 -7.11 0.01
C GLN A 2 10.46 -8.12 -0.27
N LYS A 3 10.15 -8.38 -1.54
CA LYS A 3 9.25 -9.46 -1.97
C LYS A 3 9.67 -10.85 -1.47
N ALA A 4 10.93 -11.24 -1.62
CA ALA A 4 11.43 -12.53 -1.12
C ALA A 4 11.39 -12.61 0.43
N SER A 5 11.50 -11.47 1.11
CA SER A 5 11.38 -11.39 2.56
C SER A 5 9.92 -11.48 3.03
N ALA A 6 8.99 -10.86 2.31
CA ALA A 6 7.56 -10.94 2.59
C ALA A 6 7.00 -12.34 2.27
N ASP A 7 7.36 -12.90 1.10
CA ASP A 7 6.98 -14.25 0.70
C ASP A 7 7.56 -15.30 1.68
N GLY A 8 8.81 -15.12 2.13
CA GLY A 8 9.42 -15.97 3.17
C GLY A 8 8.70 -15.88 4.51
N PHE A 9 8.34 -14.67 4.95
CA PHE A 9 7.59 -14.44 6.19
C PHE A 9 6.20 -15.09 6.14
N THR A 10 5.46 -14.95 5.04
CA THR A 10 4.15 -15.58 4.87
C THR A 10 4.24 -17.11 4.86
N VAL A 11 5.28 -17.68 4.24
CA VAL A 11 5.52 -19.14 4.23
C VAL A 11 5.84 -19.65 5.64
N ASP A 12 6.67 -18.94 6.40
CA ASP A 12 7.05 -19.35 7.76
C ASP A 12 5.89 -19.20 8.76
N VAL A 13 5.08 -18.14 8.64
CA VAL A 13 3.83 -17.99 9.41
C VAL A 13 2.85 -19.13 9.08
N SER A 14 2.66 -19.42 7.79
CA SER A 14 1.77 -20.51 7.35
C SER A 14 2.24 -21.86 7.87
N ARG A 15 3.56 -22.12 7.84
CA ARG A 15 4.15 -23.35 8.39
C ARG A 15 3.94 -23.44 9.90
N SER A 16 4.10 -22.33 10.63
CA SER A 16 3.88 -22.30 12.08
C SER A 16 2.42 -22.56 12.45
N VAL A 17 1.47 -22.04 11.67
CA VAL A 17 0.03 -22.30 11.89
C VAL A 17 -0.31 -23.76 11.64
N ILE A 18 0.17 -24.34 10.53
CA ILE A 18 -0.05 -25.76 10.19
C ILE A 18 0.52 -26.65 11.30
N GLU A 19 1.73 -26.36 11.76
CA GLU A 19 2.39 -27.14 12.80
C GLU A 19 1.66 -27.01 14.15
N GLY A 20 1.23 -25.80 14.53
CA GLY A 20 0.41 -25.61 15.74
C GLY A 20 -0.91 -26.38 15.70
N GLN A 21 -1.55 -26.43 14.53
CA GLN A 21 -2.77 -27.23 14.33
C GLN A 21 -2.47 -28.73 14.48
N ALA A 22 -1.42 -29.22 13.83
CA ALA A 22 -1.00 -30.62 13.92
C ALA A 22 -0.69 -31.03 15.37
N ILE A 23 0.00 -30.18 16.14
CA ILE A 23 0.25 -30.46 17.56
C ILE A 23 -1.06 -30.57 18.34
N THR A 24 -2.01 -29.66 18.11
CA THR A 24 -3.31 -29.68 18.78
C THR A 24 -4.10 -30.95 18.47
N ASP A 25 -4.10 -31.38 17.21
CA ASP A 25 -4.80 -32.58 16.77
C ASP A 25 -4.12 -33.87 17.28
N ASP A 26 -2.79 -33.91 17.28
CA ASP A 26 -2.00 -35.01 17.86
C ASP A 26 -2.22 -35.12 19.38
N THR A 27 -2.21 -34.01 20.12
CA THR A 27 -2.50 -34.01 21.55
C THR A 27 -3.90 -34.55 21.83
N ARG A 28 -4.90 -34.11 21.05
CA ARG A 28 -6.29 -34.57 21.20
C ARG A 28 -6.42 -36.07 20.93
N ALA A 29 -5.76 -36.58 19.88
CA ALA A 29 -5.76 -38.01 19.56
C ALA A 29 -5.11 -38.83 20.68
N LEU A 30 -3.99 -38.37 21.22
CA LEU A 30 -3.31 -39.00 22.36
C LEU A 30 -4.11 -38.94 23.65
N ALA A 31 -4.83 -37.85 23.90
CA ALA A 31 -5.72 -37.72 25.04
C ALA A 31 -6.87 -38.74 24.98
N ALA A 32 -7.46 -38.94 23.79
CA ALA A 32 -8.48 -39.97 23.57
C ALA A 32 -7.91 -41.38 23.77
N GLU A 33 -6.74 -41.68 23.23
CA GLU A 33 -6.04 -42.96 23.43
C GLU A 33 -5.72 -43.21 24.91
N ALA A 34 -5.32 -42.17 25.65
CA ALA A 34 -5.06 -42.25 27.09
C ALA A 34 -6.31 -42.49 27.95
N ALA A 35 -7.51 -42.33 27.39
CA ALA A 35 -8.77 -42.62 28.06
C ALA A 35 -9.25 -44.07 27.86
N GLU A 36 -8.66 -44.81 26.91
CA GLU A 36 -9.08 -46.18 26.58
C GLU A 36 -8.57 -47.22 27.61
N PRO A 37 -9.39 -48.22 27.99
CA PRO A 37 -8.94 -49.32 28.84
C PRO A 37 -7.86 -50.16 28.15
N GLY A 38 -6.68 -50.26 28.78
CA GLY A 38 -5.57 -51.09 28.27
C GLY A 38 -4.57 -50.37 27.37
N ALA A 39 -4.64 -49.04 27.25
CA ALA A 39 -3.62 -48.26 26.57
C ALA A 39 -2.24 -48.45 27.24
N ASP A 40 -1.19 -48.66 26.43
CA ASP A 40 0.18 -48.85 26.93
C ASP A 40 0.76 -47.53 27.48
N PRO A 41 1.01 -47.43 28.80
CA PRO A 41 1.51 -46.20 29.40
C PRO A 41 2.89 -45.77 28.86
N ALA A 42 3.75 -46.73 28.52
CA ALA A 42 5.10 -46.42 28.04
C ALA A 42 5.05 -45.78 26.64
N THR A 43 4.24 -46.34 25.74
CA THR A 43 4.02 -45.78 24.40
C THR A 43 3.34 -44.41 24.46
N LEU A 44 2.32 -44.25 25.31
CA LEU A 44 1.64 -42.96 25.51
C LEU A 44 2.59 -41.90 26.05
N ALA A 45 3.41 -42.22 27.04
CA ALA A 45 4.38 -41.29 27.59
C ALA A 45 5.45 -40.89 26.55
N ALA A 46 5.95 -41.83 25.75
CA ALA A 46 6.91 -41.52 24.69
C ALA A 46 6.33 -40.55 23.64
N ARG A 47 5.09 -40.81 23.17
CA ARG A 47 4.41 -39.94 22.19
C ARG A 47 3.99 -38.60 22.81
N GLY A 48 3.55 -38.60 24.07
CA GLY A 48 3.22 -37.40 24.82
C GLY A 48 4.42 -36.47 25.01
N ARG A 49 5.62 -37.01 25.28
CA ARG A 49 6.86 -36.21 25.32
C ARG A 49 7.17 -35.57 23.97
N ALA A 50 6.98 -36.29 22.87
CA ALA A 50 7.22 -35.75 21.54
C ALA A 50 6.29 -34.56 21.24
N VAL A 51 5.02 -34.66 21.60
CA VAL A 51 4.04 -33.58 21.46
C VAL A 51 4.34 -32.41 22.40
N ALA A 52 4.70 -32.67 23.66
CA ALA A 52 5.09 -31.64 24.62
C ALA A 52 6.33 -30.84 24.15
N LEU A 53 7.35 -31.52 23.59
CA LEU A 53 8.53 -30.86 23.01
C LEU A 53 8.17 -29.95 21.82
N ARG A 54 7.25 -30.39 20.96
CA ARG A 54 6.74 -29.55 19.87
C ARG A 54 5.96 -28.36 20.44
N ALA A 55 5.13 -28.59 21.45
CA ALA A 55 4.37 -27.53 22.11
C ALA A 55 5.29 -26.44 22.71
N MET A 56 6.44 -26.83 23.27
CA MET A 56 7.47 -25.91 23.75
C MET A 56 8.00 -24.96 22.68
N LYS A 57 7.96 -25.34 21.40
CA LYS A 57 8.50 -24.53 20.30
C LYS A 57 7.45 -23.59 19.71
N TYR A 58 6.19 -24.01 19.65
CA TYR A 58 5.16 -23.34 18.83
C TYR A 58 4.10 -22.56 19.61
N PHE A 59 3.98 -22.70 20.94
CA PHE A 59 2.93 -22.04 21.73
C PHE A 59 3.42 -20.96 22.71
N GLY A 60 2.47 -20.24 23.31
CA GLY A 60 2.69 -19.23 24.35
C GLY A 60 3.01 -19.81 25.72
N SER A 61 3.24 -18.94 26.73
CA SER A 61 3.73 -19.32 28.06
C SER A 61 2.92 -20.45 28.69
N TRP A 62 1.60 -20.32 28.76
CA TRP A 62 0.73 -21.31 29.43
C TRP A 62 0.91 -22.74 28.93
N ARG A 63 0.86 -22.96 27.62
CA ARG A 63 1.07 -24.28 27.01
C ARG A 63 2.53 -24.74 27.08
N LYS A 64 3.49 -23.82 27.03
CA LYS A 64 4.92 -24.12 27.24
C LYS A 64 5.20 -24.57 28.67
N ASP A 65 4.62 -23.91 29.66
CA ASP A 65 4.81 -24.18 31.07
C ASP A 65 4.20 -25.54 31.44
N ALA A 66 2.98 -25.82 30.95
CA ALA A 66 2.36 -27.14 31.09
C ALA A 66 3.19 -28.26 30.43
N ALA A 67 3.72 -28.02 29.23
CA ALA A 67 4.60 -28.97 28.55
C ALA A 67 5.94 -29.16 29.31
N ALA A 68 6.54 -28.09 29.82
CA ALA A 68 7.78 -28.14 30.60
C ALA A 68 7.59 -28.92 31.90
N GLN A 69 6.46 -28.70 32.59
CA GLN A 69 6.10 -29.46 33.80
C GLN A 69 6.00 -30.95 33.49
N ALA A 70 5.28 -31.32 32.42
CA ALA A 70 5.16 -32.71 31.97
C ALA A 70 6.52 -33.34 31.64
N LEU A 71 7.39 -32.62 30.92
CA LEU A 71 8.70 -33.09 30.50
C LEU A 71 9.70 -33.24 31.65
N SER A 72 9.51 -32.50 32.75
CA SER A 72 10.32 -32.61 33.96
C SER A 72 9.90 -33.77 34.87
N GLY A 73 8.77 -34.41 34.59
CA GLY A 73 8.17 -35.46 35.41
C GLY A 73 8.40 -36.87 34.88
N THR A 74 7.61 -37.78 35.42
CA THR A 74 7.54 -39.21 35.10
C THR A 74 6.65 -39.49 33.88
N ASP A 75 6.60 -40.75 33.44
CA ASP A 75 5.64 -41.18 32.42
C ASP A 75 4.19 -40.86 32.82
N ALA A 76 3.87 -40.96 34.11
CA ALA A 76 2.54 -40.62 34.62
C ALA A 76 2.21 -39.13 34.47
N ASP A 77 3.20 -38.24 34.68
CA ASP A 77 3.01 -36.79 34.54
C ASP A 77 2.77 -36.38 33.08
N VAL A 78 3.43 -37.07 32.14
CA VAL A 78 3.19 -36.87 30.70
C VAL A 78 1.81 -37.35 30.30
N ILE A 79 1.35 -38.49 30.83
CA ILE A 79 -0.01 -38.98 30.56
C ILE A 79 -1.06 -38.03 31.18
N GLU A 80 -0.82 -37.50 32.37
CA GLU A 80 -1.71 -36.52 33.00
C GLU A 80 -1.77 -35.21 32.20
N TYR A 81 -0.64 -34.76 31.65
CA TYR A 81 -0.60 -33.65 30.72
C TYR A 81 -1.49 -33.87 29.50
N LEU A 82 -1.46 -35.07 28.91
CA LEU A 82 -2.33 -35.42 27.79
C LEU A 82 -3.81 -35.44 28.19
N ARG A 83 -4.13 -35.96 29.38
CA ARG A 83 -5.52 -36.11 29.85
C ARG A 83 -6.17 -34.80 30.28
N THR A 84 -5.44 -33.94 30.97
CA THR A 84 -6.01 -32.74 31.60
C THR A 84 -5.12 -31.50 31.45
N GLY A 85 -3.80 -31.67 31.53
CA GLY A 85 -2.86 -30.54 31.57
C GLY A 85 -2.90 -29.66 30.31
N TRP A 86 -3.06 -30.26 29.13
CA TRP A 86 -3.18 -29.52 27.87
C TRP A 86 -4.43 -28.64 27.85
N ASP A 87 -5.60 -29.21 28.13
CA ASP A 87 -6.87 -28.48 28.07
C ASP A 87 -6.94 -27.38 29.14
N LYS A 88 -6.38 -27.64 30.33
CA LYS A 88 -6.22 -26.62 31.36
C LYS A 88 -5.34 -25.47 30.88
N ALA A 89 -4.19 -25.75 30.27
CA ALA A 89 -3.31 -24.72 29.74
C ALA A 89 -3.98 -23.90 28.63
N VAL A 90 -4.78 -24.54 27.75
CA VAL A 90 -5.57 -23.83 26.74
C VAL A 90 -6.63 -22.95 27.39
N ALA A 91 -7.32 -23.43 28.43
CA ALA A 91 -8.32 -22.66 29.16
C ALA A 91 -7.71 -21.42 29.85
N ASP A 92 -6.57 -21.59 30.53
CA ASP A 92 -5.86 -20.50 31.20
C ASP A 92 -5.34 -19.47 30.19
N GLU A 93 -4.81 -19.90 29.04
CA GLU A 93 -4.40 -19.02 27.96
C GLU A 93 -5.59 -18.24 27.38
N THR A 94 -6.71 -18.91 27.13
CA THR A 94 -7.93 -18.27 26.60
C THR A 94 -8.48 -17.25 27.60
N ARG A 95 -8.49 -17.60 28.90
CA ARG A 95 -8.89 -16.68 29.97
C ARG A 95 -8.01 -15.43 30.00
N GLN A 96 -6.69 -15.59 29.86
CA GLN A 96 -5.78 -14.44 29.78
C GLN A 96 -6.09 -13.58 28.56
N GLN A 97 -6.28 -14.18 27.38
CA GLN A 97 -6.60 -13.43 26.16
C GLN A 97 -7.93 -12.65 26.28
N VAL A 98 -8.93 -13.21 26.97
CA VAL A 98 -10.18 -12.49 27.25
C VAL A 98 -9.97 -11.39 28.29
N ALA A 99 -9.11 -11.58 29.29
CA ALA A 99 -8.73 -10.53 30.23
C ALA A 99 -8.01 -9.36 29.55
N ASP A 100 -7.12 -9.66 28.58
CA ASP A 100 -6.47 -8.64 27.77
C ASP A 100 -7.51 -7.88 26.94
N LEU A 101 -8.46 -8.58 26.31
CA LEU A 101 -9.58 -7.93 25.59
C LEU A 101 -10.43 -7.04 26.50
N ALA A 102 -10.64 -7.42 27.77
CA ALA A 102 -11.38 -6.61 28.73
C ALA A 102 -10.70 -5.27 29.03
N THR A 103 -9.38 -5.20 28.88
CA THR A 103 -8.58 -4.01 29.19
C THR A 103 -8.23 -3.20 27.95
N ASP A 104 -7.74 -3.89 26.91
CA ASP A 104 -7.00 -3.26 25.80
C ASP A 104 -7.79 -3.22 24.48
N SER A 105 -8.98 -3.85 24.42
CA SER A 105 -9.77 -3.81 23.19
C SER A 105 -10.07 -2.37 22.77
N PRO A 106 -9.93 -2.01 21.49
CA PRO A 106 -10.30 -0.69 20.99
C PRO A 106 -11.82 -0.45 21.08
N TYR A 107 -12.61 -1.52 21.15
CA TYR A 107 -14.08 -1.48 21.20
C TYR A 107 -14.58 -1.61 22.63
N GLU A 108 -15.32 -0.61 23.10
CA GLU A 108 -15.90 -0.58 24.45
C GLU A 108 -16.86 -1.75 24.69
N ALA A 109 -17.72 -2.06 23.72
CA ALA A 109 -18.65 -3.18 23.82
C ALA A 109 -17.93 -4.52 24.02
N VAL A 110 -16.77 -4.72 23.38
CA VAL A 110 -15.93 -5.90 23.57
C VAL A 110 -15.31 -5.92 24.96
N ARG A 111 -14.83 -4.78 25.47
CA ARG A 111 -14.28 -4.70 26.83
C ARG A 111 -15.31 -5.11 27.88
N THR A 112 -16.52 -4.56 27.79
CA THR A 112 -17.63 -4.88 28.69
C THR A 112 -18.02 -6.36 28.60
N ALA A 113 -18.22 -6.88 27.39
CA ALA A 113 -18.62 -8.28 27.19
C ALA A 113 -17.52 -9.27 27.62
N ALA A 114 -16.24 -8.90 27.45
CA ALA A 114 -15.11 -9.71 27.93
C ALA A 114 -15.08 -9.78 29.46
N ALA A 115 -15.26 -8.65 30.15
CA ALA A 115 -15.34 -8.60 31.60
C ALA A 115 -16.49 -9.46 32.15
N GLU A 116 -17.64 -9.48 31.46
CA GLU A 116 -18.76 -10.34 31.80
C GLU A 116 -18.43 -11.83 31.58
N ALA A 117 -17.87 -12.16 30.41
CA ALA A 117 -17.52 -13.53 30.03
C ALA A 117 -16.52 -14.19 30.99
N LEU A 118 -15.61 -13.42 31.60
CA LEU A 118 -14.64 -13.91 32.60
C LEU A 118 -15.28 -14.46 33.88
N ASN A 119 -16.55 -14.12 34.16
CA ASN A 119 -17.28 -14.69 35.30
C ASN A 119 -17.92 -16.05 34.96
N GLY A 120 -17.80 -16.51 33.71
CA GLY A 120 -18.35 -17.76 33.23
C GLY A 120 -17.43 -18.97 33.39
N THR A 121 -17.90 -20.10 32.88
CA THR A 121 -17.14 -21.35 32.73
C THR A 121 -16.07 -21.23 31.63
N ASP A 122 -15.07 -22.12 31.64
CA ASP A 122 -14.04 -22.17 30.58
C ASP A 122 -14.63 -22.28 29.17
N GLN A 123 -15.76 -22.99 29.02
CA GLN A 123 -16.46 -23.08 27.75
C GLN A 123 -17.06 -21.72 27.34
N GLN A 124 -17.70 -21.00 28.26
CA GLN A 124 -18.25 -19.67 27.97
C GLN A 124 -17.17 -18.65 27.62
N ILE A 125 -16.02 -18.69 28.30
CA ILE A 125 -14.85 -17.85 28.00
C ILE A 125 -14.34 -18.16 26.58
N ARG A 126 -14.25 -19.44 26.21
CA ARG A 126 -13.84 -19.88 24.86
C ARG A 126 -14.85 -19.48 23.78
N ASP A 127 -16.14 -19.63 24.04
CA ASP A 127 -17.20 -19.24 23.11
C ASP A 127 -17.20 -17.72 22.88
N PHE A 128 -16.96 -16.94 23.94
CA PHE A 128 -16.74 -15.51 23.83
C PHE A 128 -15.49 -15.18 23.00
N TYR A 129 -14.35 -15.80 23.33
CA TYR A 129 -13.09 -15.55 22.62
C TYR A 129 -13.20 -15.85 21.12
N THR A 130 -13.87 -16.94 20.74
CA THR A 130 -13.98 -17.37 19.34
C THR A 130 -15.04 -16.60 18.56
N THR A 131 -16.21 -16.36 19.15
CA THR A 131 -17.38 -15.83 18.44
C THR A 131 -17.97 -14.60 19.12
N GLY A 132 -18.14 -14.63 20.45
CA GLY A 132 -18.85 -13.58 21.19
C GLY A 132 -18.18 -12.20 21.09
N ARG A 133 -16.84 -12.13 21.03
CA ARG A 133 -16.11 -10.86 20.84
C ARG A 133 -16.49 -10.15 19.54
N HIS A 134 -16.73 -10.90 18.47
CA HIS A 134 -17.08 -10.33 17.17
C HIS A 134 -18.54 -9.85 17.18
N GLN A 135 -19.44 -10.60 17.84
CA GLN A 135 -20.82 -10.17 18.04
C GLN A 135 -20.89 -8.87 18.85
N ALA A 136 -20.09 -8.76 19.92
CA ALA A 136 -19.97 -7.54 20.70
C ALA A 136 -19.41 -6.36 19.87
N ALA A 137 -18.45 -6.61 18.97
CA ALA A 137 -17.86 -5.60 18.08
C ALA A 137 -18.74 -5.26 16.85
N ASN A 138 -19.89 -5.89 16.66
CA ASN A 138 -20.65 -5.78 15.41
C ASN A 138 -21.04 -4.34 15.06
N ALA A 139 -21.44 -3.55 16.06
CA ALA A 139 -21.78 -2.14 15.86
C ALA A 139 -20.57 -1.34 15.38
N ASP A 140 -19.41 -1.55 16.01
CA ASP A 140 -18.15 -0.89 15.64
C ASP A 140 -17.68 -1.30 14.23
N TYR A 141 -17.80 -2.59 13.87
CA TYR A 141 -17.53 -3.05 12.51
C TYR A 141 -18.43 -2.36 11.49
N ARG A 142 -19.74 -2.24 11.77
CA ARG A 142 -20.66 -1.51 10.88
C ARG A 142 -20.24 -0.06 10.70
N VAL A 143 -19.79 0.62 11.74
CA VAL A 143 -19.29 2.00 11.66
C VAL A 143 -18.03 2.06 10.78
N ALA A 144 -17.07 1.17 10.99
CA ALA A 144 -15.85 1.11 10.20
C ALA A 144 -16.13 0.86 8.70
N VAL A 145 -17.02 -0.10 8.40
CA VAL A 145 -17.42 -0.39 7.01
C VAL A 145 -18.23 0.78 6.41
N THR A 146 -19.07 1.46 7.19
CA THR A 146 -19.80 2.65 6.74
C THR A 146 -18.84 3.78 6.34
N LYS A 147 -17.76 3.98 7.11
CA LYS A 147 -16.72 4.94 6.74
C LYS A 147 -16.09 4.58 5.39
N LEU A 148 -15.76 3.31 5.17
CA LEU A 148 -15.23 2.83 3.88
C LEU A 148 -16.25 3.01 2.73
N ALA A 149 -17.55 2.84 2.99
CA ALA A 149 -18.61 3.08 2.03
C ALA A 149 -18.75 4.56 1.61
N ASN A 150 -18.28 5.50 2.45
CA ASN A 150 -18.33 6.93 2.20
C ASN A 150 -17.02 7.48 1.62
N ASP A 151 -15.89 7.03 2.14
CA ASP A 151 -14.58 7.63 1.88
C ASP A 151 -13.72 6.80 0.91
N GLY A 152 -14.06 5.52 0.70
CA GLY A 152 -13.29 4.61 -0.15
C GLY A 152 -13.28 4.98 -1.64
N GLY A 153 -12.38 4.32 -2.38
CA GLY A 153 -12.44 4.27 -3.84
C GLY A 153 -13.70 3.56 -4.35
N PRO A 154 -14.03 3.65 -5.65
CA PRO A 154 -15.25 3.09 -6.22
C PRO A 154 -15.51 1.62 -5.84
N GLY A 155 -14.52 0.74 -6.03
CA GLY A 155 -14.61 -0.68 -5.67
C GLY A 155 -14.73 -0.89 -4.17
N VAL A 156 -13.97 -0.15 -3.36
CA VAL A 156 -14.08 -0.21 -1.89
C VAL A 156 -15.48 0.18 -1.43
N LYS A 157 -16.06 1.22 -2.02
CA LYS A 157 -17.43 1.68 -1.72
C LYS A 157 -18.47 0.64 -2.06
N GLU A 158 -18.37 0.02 -3.22
CA GLU A 158 -19.27 -1.05 -3.64
C GLU A 158 -19.17 -2.27 -2.71
N GLY A 159 -17.95 -2.73 -2.42
CA GLY A 159 -17.70 -3.83 -1.49
C GLY A 159 -18.25 -3.54 -0.09
N ALA A 160 -18.03 -2.33 0.42
CA ALA A 160 -18.53 -1.91 1.73
C ALA A 160 -20.07 -1.89 1.79
N LYS A 161 -20.73 -1.34 0.75
CA LYS A 161 -22.20 -1.34 0.64
C LYS A 161 -22.75 -2.77 0.62
N LYS A 162 -22.10 -3.68 -0.11
CA LYS A 162 -22.50 -5.09 -0.15
C LYS A 162 -22.38 -5.74 1.24
N ALA A 163 -21.29 -5.50 1.96
CA ALA A 163 -21.10 -6.02 3.31
C ALA A 163 -22.12 -5.45 4.30
N LEU A 164 -22.44 -4.15 4.20
CA LEU A 164 -23.46 -3.50 5.04
C LEU A 164 -24.88 -4.01 4.78
N ALA A 165 -25.20 -4.31 3.52
CA ALA A 165 -26.51 -4.82 3.11
C ALA A 165 -26.75 -6.25 3.59
N ASP A 166 -25.72 -7.09 3.59
CA ASP A 166 -25.76 -8.41 4.23
C ASP A 166 -25.91 -8.29 5.75
N GLY A 167 -25.09 -7.42 6.37
CA GLY A 167 -25.20 -7.05 7.78
C GLY A 167 -24.74 -8.12 8.77
N GLY A 168 -24.29 -9.28 8.30
CA GLY A 168 -23.69 -10.32 9.14
C GLY A 168 -22.33 -9.89 9.71
N THR A 169 -22.09 -10.17 10.99
CA THR A 169 -20.84 -9.83 11.68
C THR A 169 -19.61 -10.41 10.98
N GLN A 170 -19.68 -11.68 10.55
CA GLN A 170 -18.59 -12.31 9.82
C GLN A 170 -18.34 -11.64 8.47
N THR A 171 -19.39 -11.29 7.73
CA THR A 171 -19.28 -10.58 6.44
C THR A 171 -18.61 -9.22 6.59
N LEU A 172 -18.94 -8.48 7.66
CA LEU A 172 -18.31 -7.20 7.96
C LEU A 172 -16.84 -7.39 8.32
N LEU A 173 -16.53 -8.39 9.14
CA LEU A 173 -15.14 -8.72 9.52
C LEU A 173 -14.32 -9.14 8.30
N ASP A 174 -14.83 -10.05 7.47
CA ASP A 174 -14.15 -10.52 6.25
C ASP A 174 -13.87 -9.35 5.28
N PHE A 175 -14.80 -8.40 5.18
CA PHE A 175 -14.57 -7.20 4.40
C PHE A 175 -13.49 -6.30 5.01
N LEU A 176 -13.49 -6.10 6.32
CA LEU A 176 -12.47 -5.29 7.01
C LEU A 176 -11.09 -5.96 6.94
N ASP A 177 -10.99 -7.27 7.10
CA ASP A 177 -9.71 -7.96 7.14
C ASP A 177 -9.11 -8.19 5.74
N LYS A 178 -9.96 -8.38 4.73
CA LYS A 178 -9.51 -8.77 3.39
C LYS A 178 -10.20 -8.01 2.27
N GLY A 179 -11.53 -7.96 2.27
CA GLY A 179 -12.30 -7.45 1.14
C GLY A 179 -11.97 -6.00 0.75
N GLN A 180 -11.73 -5.12 1.73
CA GLN A 180 -11.37 -3.72 1.47
C GLN A 180 -10.02 -3.58 0.75
N TYR A 181 -9.07 -4.48 1.02
CA TYR A 181 -7.71 -4.41 0.46
C TYR A 181 -7.71 -4.93 -0.97
N GLU A 182 -8.45 -6.00 -1.25
CA GLU A 182 -8.65 -6.51 -2.61
C GLU A 182 -9.36 -5.48 -3.48
N ALA A 183 -10.41 -4.85 -2.96
CA ALA A 183 -11.15 -3.80 -3.66
C ALA A 183 -10.28 -2.57 -3.92
N ARG A 184 -9.49 -2.13 -2.93
CA ARG A 184 -8.53 -1.03 -3.09
C ARG A 184 -7.49 -1.33 -4.15
N GLN A 185 -6.92 -2.53 -4.14
CA GLN A 185 -5.95 -2.93 -5.15
C GLN A 185 -6.56 -2.88 -6.57
N ALA A 186 -7.81 -3.30 -6.73
CA ALA A 186 -8.51 -3.19 -8.01
C ALA A 186 -8.66 -1.72 -8.45
N ASP A 187 -9.11 -0.84 -7.54
CA ASP A 187 -9.22 0.61 -7.79
C ASP A 187 -7.87 1.22 -8.20
N GLU A 188 -6.79 0.87 -7.49
CA GLU A 188 -5.44 1.38 -7.75
C GLU A 188 -4.89 0.90 -9.10
N ARG A 189 -5.18 -0.34 -9.52
CA ARG A 189 -4.80 -0.82 -10.86
C ARG A 189 -5.51 -0.03 -11.95
N VAL A 190 -6.78 0.33 -11.75
CA VAL A 190 -7.53 1.18 -12.68
C VAL A 190 -6.89 2.57 -12.73
N ALA A 191 -6.60 3.18 -11.58
CA ALA A 191 -5.94 4.49 -11.52
C ALA A 191 -4.58 4.48 -12.23
N ALA A 192 -3.73 3.47 -11.96
CA ALA A 192 -2.44 3.34 -12.61
C ALA A 192 -2.57 3.10 -14.13
N THR A 193 -3.58 2.35 -14.57
CA THR A 193 -3.86 2.16 -16.01
C THR A 193 -4.26 3.47 -16.69
N GLN A 194 -5.05 4.31 -16.02
CA GLN A 194 -5.40 5.63 -16.53
C GLN A 194 -4.15 6.51 -16.69
N GLN A 195 -3.25 6.51 -15.70
CA GLN A 195 -1.97 7.22 -15.78
C GLN A 195 -1.06 6.68 -16.89
N TYR A 196 -1.04 5.37 -17.10
CA TYR A 196 -0.32 4.76 -18.22
C TYR A 196 -0.83 5.20 -19.60
N ASN A 197 -2.15 5.40 -19.74
CA ASN A 197 -2.75 5.78 -21.02
C ASN A 197 -2.68 7.28 -21.31
N ALA A 198 -2.79 8.12 -20.27
CA ALA A 198 -2.94 9.57 -20.41
C ALA A 198 -1.71 10.38 -19.97
N GLY A 199 -0.82 9.81 -19.14
CA GLY A 199 0.32 10.54 -18.57
C GLY A 199 1.39 10.95 -19.58
N GLY A 200 2.32 11.81 -19.13
CA GLY A 200 3.56 12.11 -19.85
C GLY A 200 4.56 10.93 -19.83
N PRO A 201 5.67 11.01 -20.57
CA PRO A 201 6.62 9.90 -20.73
C PRO A 201 7.06 9.25 -19.41
N GLU A 202 7.40 10.05 -18.40
CA GLU A 202 7.83 9.55 -17.10
C GLU A 202 6.66 8.94 -16.32
N VAL A 203 5.48 9.58 -16.34
CA VAL A 203 4.27 9.02 -15.70
C VAL A 203 3.89 7.68 -16.31
N ARG A 204 3.92 7.54 -17.64
CA ARG A 204 3.61 6.29 -18.33
C ARG A 204 4.60 5.19 -17.95
N SER A 205 5.89 5.52 -17.92
CA SER A 205 6.94 4.59 -17.53
C SER A 205 6.73 4.11 -16.09
N ALA A 206 6.52 5.04 -15.15
CA ALA A 206 6.29 4.73 -13.75
C ALA A 206 5.01 3.91 -13.53
N ALA A 207 3.91 4.24 -14.22
CA ALA A 207 2.66 3.50 -14.16
C ALA A 207 2.83 2.06 -14.67
N LYS A 208 3.57 1.86 -15.76
CA LYS A 208 3.87 0.52 -16.30
C LYS A 208 4.64 -0.34 -15.30
N ILE A 209 5.62 0.25 -14.62
CA ILE A 209 6.40 -0.43 -13.58
C ILE A 209 5.46 -0.81 -12.42
N ALA A 210 4.64 0.12 -11.94
CA ALA A 210 3.71 -0.09 -10.84
C ALA A 210 2.68 -1.20 -11.15
N LEU A 211 2.14 -1.25 -12.38
CA LEU A 211 1.19 -2.28 -12.81
C LEU A 211 1.79 -3.70 -12.84
N ALA A 212 3.11 -3.82 -13.00
CA ALA A 212 3.83 -5.09 -12.95
C ALA A 212 4.35 -5.44 -11.55
N ALA A 213 4.23 -4.51 -10.59
CA ALA A 213 4.75 -4.64 -9.25
C ALA A 213 3.73 -5.27 -8.28
N PRO A 214 4.16 -5.69 -7.08
CA PRO A 214 3.23 -6.12 -6.03
C PRO A 214 2.37 -4.96 -5.49
N ALA A 215 1.34 -5.29 -4.70
CA ALA A 215 0.30 -4.34 -4.28
C ALA A 215 0.84 -3.13 -3.50
N ASP A 216 1.87 -3.32 -2.68
CA ASP A 216 2.51 -2.25 -1.90
C ASP A 216 3.16 -1.19 -2.81
N GLN A 217 3.83 -1.62 -3.88
CA GLN A 217 4.47 -0.70 -4.83
C GLN A 217 3.44 -0.02 -5.74
N LEU A 218 2.36 -0.72 -6.10
CA LEU A 218 1.24 -0.12 -6.81
C LEU A 218 0.60 0.99 -5.96
N HIS A 219 0.36 0.71 -4.69
CA HIS A 219 -0.18 1.67 -3.74
C HIS A 219 0.73 2.91 -3.61
N GLN A 220 2.03 2.72 -3.39
CA GLN A 220 3.01 3.82 -3.34
C GLN A 220 3.04 4.67 -4.62
N PHE A 221 2.86 4.03 -5.78
CA PHE A 221 2.76 4.76 -7.04
C PHE A 221 1.50 5.65 -7.08
N VAL A 222 0.34 5.13 -6.69
CA VAL A 222 -0.90 5.90 -6.68
C VAL A 222 -0.84 7.02 -5.64
N GLU A 223 -0.27 6.79 -4.47
CA GLU A 223 -0.18 7.83 -3.43
C GLU A 223 0.79 8.96 -3.80
N ALA A 224 2.00 8.62 -4.26
CA ALA A 224 3.05 9.62 -4.47
C ALA A 224 3.79 9.48 -5.80
N GLY A 225 4.01 8.25 -6.28
CA GLY A 225 4.86 7.98 -7.45
C GLY A 225 4.38 8.65 -8.74
N GLN A 226 3.07 8.70 -8.98
CA GLN A 226 2.49 9.36 -10.16
C GLN A 226 2.82 10.85 -10.20
N PHE A 227 2.79 11.53 -9.05
CA PHE A 227 3.07 12.96 -8.95
C PHE A 227 4.57 13.24 -9.06
N MET A 228 5.42 12.36 -8.50
CA MET A 228 6.87 12.46 -8.69
C MET A 228 7.27 12.26 -10.15
N ALA A 229 6.58 11.37 -10.88
CA ALA A 229 6.80 11.19 -12.30
C ALA A 229 6.30 12.40 -13.11
N ALA A 230 5.11 12.91 -12.80
CA ALA A 230 4.56 14.12 -13.45
C ALA A 230 5.45 15.34 -13.24
N ARG A 231 6.08 15.46 -12.06
CA ARG A 231 7.10 16.49 -11.80
C ARG A 231 8.29 16.37 -12.76
N LYS A 232 8.75 15.16 -13.07
CA LYS A 232 9.87 14.97 -14.01
C LYS A 232 9.49 15.37 -15.42
N ASP A 233 8.28 15.01 -15.86
CA ASP A 233 7.74 15.44 -17.16
C ASP A 233 7.73 16.99 -17.24
N ALA A 234 7.17 17.66 -16.24
CA ALA A 234 7.10 19.12 -16.19
C ALA A 234 8.48 19.80 -16.13
N LEU A 235 9.47 19.19 -15.45
CA LEU A 235 10.86 19.69 -15.44
C LEU A 235 11.52 19.53 -16.82
N ALA A 236 11.26 18.43 -17.53
CA ALA A 236 11.74 18.24 -18.88
C ALA A 236 11.14 19.29 -19.83
N ASP A 237 9.84 19.55 -19.73
CA ASP A 237 9.16 20.59 -20.53
C ASP A 237 9.69 21.99 -20.22
N THR A 238 9.99 22.28 -18.95
CA THR A 238 10.64 23.53 -18.54
C THR A 238 11.97 23.73 -19.26
N HIS A 239 12.82 22.68 -19.27
CA HIS A 239 14.12 22.74 -19.93
C HIS A 239 13.98 22.92 -21.45
N VAL A 240 13.06 22.19 -22.08
CA VAL A 240 12.79 22.33 -23.52
C VAL A 240 12.35 23.75 -23.86
N ALA A 241 11.44 24.34 -23.08
CA ALA A 241 10.96 25.70 -23.29
C ALA A 241 12.08 26.74 -23.10
N GLN A 242 12.95 26.57 -22.10
CA GLN A 242 14.13 27.43 -21.91
C GLN A 242 15.09 27.37 -23.11
N MET A 243 15.33 26.19 -23.65
CA MET A 243 16.17 26.04 -24.85
C MET A 243 15.54 26.69 -26.08
N GLN A 244 14.23 26.54 -26.27
CA GLN A 244 13.49 27.23 -27.35
C GLN A 244 13.60 28.74 -27.24
N ARG A 245 13.50 29.28 -26.02
CA ARG A 245 13.68 30.72 -25.77
C ARG A 245 15.06 31.20 -26.21
N LEU A 246 16.12 30.52 -25.78
CA LEU A 246 17.50 30.89 -26.15
C LEU A 246 17.73 30.82 -27.67
N ILE A 247 17.12 29.85 -28.35
CA ILE A 247 17.18 29.75 -29.82
C ILE A 247 16.49 30.94 -30.47
N ALA A 248 15.29 31.30 -30.01
CA ALA A 248 14.52 32.42 -30.52
C ALA A 248 15.24 33.77 -30.28
N GLU A 249 15.77 33.99 -29.08
CA GLU A 249 16.63 35.16 -28.77
C GLU A 249 17.84 35.24 -29.71
N GLY A 250 18.51 34.11 -29.98
CA GLY A 250 19.62 34.07 -30.94
C GLY A 250 19.19 34.41 -32.38
N GLN A 251 18.01 33.97 -32.79
CA GLN A 251 17.43 34.28 -34.10
C GLN A 251 17.01 35.75 -34.22
N GLU A 252 16.46 36.34 -33.15
CA GLU A 252 16.16 37.76 -33.05
C GLU A 252 17.42 38.61 -33.25
N ILE A 253 18.50 38.26 -32.53
CA ILE A 253 19.80 38.96 -32.66
C ILE A 253 20.32 38.85 -34.09
N ALA A 254 20.25 37.67 -34.70
CA ALA A 254 20.70 37.46 -36.08
C ALA A 254 19.85 38.25 -37.10
N ALA A 255 18.53 38.28 -36.93
CA ALA A 255 17.61 39.05 -37.77
C ALA A 255 17.84 40.57 -37.62
N THR A 256 18.09 41.04 -36.40
CA THR A 256 18.46 42.44 -36.12
C THR A 256 19.80 42.80 -36.78
N ALA A 257 20.79 41.90 -36.76
CA ALA A 257 22.05 42.11 -37.47
C ALA A 257 21.85 42.20 -38.99
N ARG A 258 21.00 41.34 -39.58
CA ARG A 258 20.64 41.39 -41.01
C ARG A 258 19.91 42.68 -41.36
N LYS A 259 18.97 43.13 -40.54
CA LYS A 259 18.30 44.43 -40.67
C LYS A 259 19.33 45.56 -40.74
N ASN A 260 20.25 45.62 -39.78
CA ASN A 260 21.27 46.67 -39.73
C ASN A 260 22.20 46.62 -40.95
N SER A 261 22.58 45.42 -41.40
CA SER A 261 23.37 45.23 -42.61
C SER A 261 22.64 45.69 -43.87
N ALA A 262 21.33 45.41 -43.99
CA ALA A 262 20.50 45.84 -45.11
C ALA A 262 20.29 47.36 -45.11
N LEU A 263 20.11 47.99 -43.94
CA LEU A 263 20.07 49.45 -43.82
C LEU A 263 21.39 50.11 -44.23
N ALA A 264 22.53 49.52 -43.90
CA ALA A 264 23.83 50.00 -44.36
C ALA A 264 23.98 49.86 -45.88
N ALA A 265 23.52 48.75 -46.46
CA ALA A 265 23.50 48.54 -47.91
C ALA A 265 22.58 49.55 -48.63
N GLN A 266 21.43 49.86 -48.04
CA GLN A 266 20.51 50.89 -48.53
C GLN A 266 21.23 52.25 -48.59
N ALA A 267 21.84 52.69 -47.48
CA ALA A 267 22.53 53.96 -47.42
C ALA A 267 23.69 54.06 -48.44
N ALA A 268 24.41 52.97 -48.65
CA ALA A 268 25.46 52.89 -49.67
C ALA A 268 24.88 53.02 -51.10
N ALA A 269 23.80 52.30 -51.42
CA ALA A 269 23.15 52.39 -52.72
C ALA A 269 22.57 53.80 -53.00
N GLU A 270 22.00 54.45 -51.98
CA GLU A 270 21.55 55.84 -52.05
C GLU A 270 22.70 56.80 -52.37
N ALA A 271 23.86 56.65 -51.70
CA ALA A 271 25.05 57.44 -51.95
C ALA A 271 25.63 57.25 -53.37
N HIS A 272 25.39 56.09 -53.99
CA HIS A 272 25.78 55.78 -55.37
C HIS A 272 24.70 56.09 -56.41
N HIS A 273 23.57 56.70 -56.01
CA HIS A 273 22.42 56.97 -56.89
C HIS A 273 21.80 55.72 -57.54
N ALA A 274 21.93 54.55 -56.90
CA ALA A 274 21.39 53.27 -57.36
C ALA A 274 20.01 52.99 -56.72
N SER A 275 18.97 53.68 -57.18
CA SER A 275 17.63 53.66 -56.55
C SER A 275 17.00 52.27 -56.42
N ALA A 276 17.17 51.39 -57.42
CA ALA A 276 16.59 50.05 -57.39
C ALA A 276 17.23 49.16 -56.31
N ASP A 277 18.55 49.29 -56.11
CA ASP A 277 19.28 48.56 -55.08
C ASP A 277 18.95 49.09 -53.69
N ALA A 278 18.77 50.41 -53.54
CA ALA A 278 18.31 51.02 -52.30
C ALA A 278 16.91 50.52 -51.91
N ASP A 279 15.96 50.48 -52.84
CA ASP A 279 14.60 49.97 -52.59
C ASP A 279 14.59 48.49 -52.22
N LYS A 280 15.47 47.68 -52.84
CA LYS A 280 15.63 46.27 -52.48
C LYS A 280 16.18 46.12 -51.07
N ALA A 281 17.27 46.81 -50.75
CA ALA A 281 17.90 46.76 -49.43
C ALA A 281 16.94 47.24 -48.33
N LYS A 282 16.12 48.26 -48.61
CA LYS A 282 15.05 48.71 -47.72
C LYS A 282 14.03 47.59 -47.43
N LYS A 283 13.54 46.88 -48.46
CA LYS A 283 12.61 45.75 -48.28
C LYS A 283 13.24 44.61 -47.49
N ASP A 284 14.51 44.29 -47.74
CA ASP A 284 15.24 43.27 -46.98
C ASP A 284 15.40 43.66 -45.50
N ALA A 285 15.62 44.95 -45.22
CA ALA A 285 15.66 45.50 -43.86
C ALA A 285 14.29 45.42 -43.17
N GLU A 286 13.21 45.77 -43.88
CA GLU A 286 11.83 45.67 -43.37
C GLU A 286 11.45 44.21 -43.08
N GLN A 287 11.81 43.27 -43.95
CA GLN A 287 11.57 41.84 -43.70
C GLN A 287 12.36 41.34 -42.50
N SER A 288 13.65 41.66 -42.42
CA SER A 288 14.50 41.27 -41.27
C SER A 288 14.00 41.86 -39.95
N ALA A 289 13.41 43.06 -39.98
CA ALA A 289 12.77 43.66 -38.82
C ALA A 289 11.50 42.90 -38.38
N ARG A 290 10.70 42.42 -39.33
CA ARG A 290 9.52 41.58 -39.03
C ARG A 290 9.93 40.23 -38.47
N ASP A 291 10.95 39.60 -39.05
CA ASP A 291 11.49 38.34 -38.55
C ASP A 291 11.99 38.50 -37.11
N ALA A 292 12.76 39.56 -36.82
CA ALA A 292 13.24 39.84 -35.47
C ALA A 292 12.07 39.99 -34.47
N ALA A 293 11.02 40.73 -34.83
CA ALA A 293 9.83 40.87 -33.98
C ALA A 293 9.10 39.53 -33.77
N GLY A 294 9.05 38.67 -34.80
CA GLY A 294 8.50 37.32 -34.68
C GLY A 294 9.28 36.45 -33.70
N TYR A 295 10.61 36.44 -33.82
CA TYR A 295 11.48 35.70 -32.90
C TYR A 295 11.42 36.22 -31.46
N ALA A 296 11.29 37.54 -31.26
CA ALA A 296 11.08 38.11 -29.94
C ALA A 296 9.76 37.59 -29.31
N ALA A 297 8.67 37.56 -30.07
CA ALA A 297 7.39 36.99 -29.62
C ALA A 297 7.48 35.48 -29.33
N ASP A 298 8.23 34.73 -30.15
CA ASP A 298 8.47 33.30 -29.90
C ASP A 298 9.28 33.06 -28.61
N ALA A 299 10.25 33.94 -28.31
CA ALA A 299 11.02 33.91 -27.08
C ALA A 299 10.13 34.17 -25.86
N ASP A 300 9.29 35.20 -25.89
CA ASP A 300 8.32 35.50 -24.83
C ASP A 300 7.37 34.32 -24.59
N ALA A 301 6.79 33.76 -25.66
CA ALA A 301 5.90 32.60 -25.55
C ALA A 301 6.62 31.36 -24.99
N ALA A 302 7.90 31.17 -25.30
CA ALA A 302 8.70 30.09 -24.73
C ALA A 302 9.00 30.33 -23.24
N ALA A 303 9.23 31.59 -22.83
CA ALA A 303 9.40 31.96 -21.43
C ALA A 303 8.13 31.64 -20.61
N ASP A 304 6.95 32.01 -21.11
CA ASP A 304 5.66 31.73 -20.46
C ASP A 304 5.40 30.22 -20.30
N ARG A 305 5.73 29.42 -21.33
CA ARG A 305 5.67 27.95 -21.25
C ARG A 305 6.61 27.38 -20.19
N ALA A 306 7.83 27.93 -20.09
CA ALA A 306 8.80 27.48 -19.10
C ALA A 306 8.31 27.78 -17.67
N GLU A 307 7.75 28.97 -17.45
CA GLU A 307 7.18 29.33 -16.16
C GLU A 307 6.01 28.42 -15.78
N THR A 308 5.06 28.21 -16.71
CA THR A 308 3.90 27.34 -16.49
C THR A 308 4.33 25.92 -16.10
N SER A 309 5.30 25.36 -16.84
CA SER A 309 5.82 24.00 -16.58
C SER A 309 6.54 23.93 -15.23
N ALA A 310 7.28 24.97 -14.85
CA ALA A 310 7.94 25.03 -13.54
C ALA A 310 6.91 25.10 -12.38
N GLN A 311 5.81 25.84 -12.56
CA GLN A 311 4.71 25.90 -11.59
C GLN A 311 4.01 24.53 -11.44
N GLN A 312 3.78 23.82 -12.55
CA GLN A 312 3.25 22.46 -12.53
C GLN A 312 4.18 21.50 -11.79
N ALA A 313 5.48 21.54 -12.07
CA ALA A 313 6.47 20.72 -11.37
C ALA A 313 6.46 20.98 -9.85
N LYS A 314 6.32 22.24 -9.44
CA LYS A 314 6.18 22.61 -8.02
C LYS A 314 4.90 22.05 -7.41
N ALA A 315 3.76 22.18 -8.09
CA ALA A 315 2.48 21.66 -7.60
C ALA A 315 2.54 20.13 -7.40
N SER A 316 3.05 19.39 -8.40
CA SER A 316 3.23 17.94 -8.29
C SER A 316 4.16 17.56 -7.13
N ALA A 317 5.23 18.32 -6.90
CA ALA A 317 6.13 18.08 -5.77
C ALA A 317 5.44 18.27 -4.41
N THR A 318 4.55 19.25 -4.29
CA THR A 318 3.77 19.49 -3.07
C THR A 318 2.77 18.37 -2.83
N THR A 319 2.01 17.97 -3.84
CA THR A 319 1.03 16.87 -3.72
C THR A 319 1.70 15.57 -3.33
N ALA A 320 2.87 15.25 -3.90
CA ALA A 320 3.59 14.02 -3.59
C ALA A 320 4.18 13.95 -2.17
N ARG A 321 4.14 15.06 -1.41
CA ARG A 321 4.65 15.14 -0.02
C ARG A 321 3.54 15.26 1.03
N ALA A 322 2.31 15.54 0.60
CA ALA A 322 1.15 15.68 1.46
C ALA A 322 0.67 14.31 1.94
#